data_AF-A0A7H1PWD5-F1
#
_entry.id   AF-A0A7H1PWD5-F1
#
_cell.length_a   1.000
_cell.length_b   1.000
_cell.length_c   1.000
_cell.angle_alpha   90.00
_cell.angle_beta   90.00
_cell.angle_gamma   90.00
#
_symmetry.space_group_name_H-M   'P 1'
#
loop_
_entity.id
_entity.type
_entity.pdbx_description
1 polymer ?
#
loop_
_entity_poly.entity_id
_entity_poly.type
_entity_poly.pdbx_seq_one_letter_code
_entity_poly.pdbx_strand_id
1 'polypeptide(L)' 'MRTVSGLRQSDMAELSGLSQAFLSMLESGARRLTNIDKIVELLTGLNTPAEFTGPMLRTPNGAGNESDEWPDARA' A
#
# COMPACT_ATOMS: atom_id res chain seq x y z
N MET A 1 11.30 6.60 2.52
CA MET A 1 10.91 5.82 1.32
C MET A 1 10.83 6.71 0.07
N ARG A 2 10.11 7.84 0.08
CA ARG A 2 10.06 8.83 -1.05
C ARG A 2 11.40 9.43 -1.50
N THR A 3 12.30 9.77 -0.58
CA THR A 3 13.60 10.37 -0.90
C THR A 3 14.56 9.40 -1.61
N VAL A 4 14.27 8.10 -1.55
CA VAL A 4 15.14 7.06 -2.11
C VAL A 4 14.66 6.62 -3.50
N SER A 5 13.36 6.71 -3.79
CA SER A 5 12.78 6.30 -5.08
C SER A 5 12.52 7.45 -6.06
N GLY A 6 12.53 8.71 -5.60
CA GLY A 6 12.21 9.87 -6.45
C GLY A 6 10.73 10.00 -6.84
N LEU A 7 9.87 9.09 -6.39
CA LEU A 7 8.45 9.06 -6.72
C LEU A 7 7.68 10.18 -6.00
N ARG A 8 6.81 10.86 -6.74
CA ARG A 8 5.78 11.74 -6.17
C ARG A 8 4.65 10.89 -5.60
N GLN A 9 3.89 11.47 -4.69
CA GLN A 9 2.77 10.79 -4.03
C GLN A 9 1.61 10.54 -4.99
N SER A 10 1.48 11.39 -6.02
CA SER A 10 0.61 11.15 -7.17
C SER A 10 0.98 9.86 -7.90
N ASP A 11 2.28 9.65 -8.11
CA ASP A 11 2.79 8.49 -8.84
C ASP A 11 2.57 7.22 -8.00
N MET A 12 2.78 7.32 -6.68
CA MET A 12 2.46 6.22 -5.76
C MET A 12 0.95 5.93 -5.74
N ALA A 13 0.10 6.94 -5.77
CA ALA A 13 -1.35 6.78 -5.83
C ALA A 13 -1.78 6.04 -7.10
N GLU A 14 -1.20 6.39 -8.24
CA GLU A 14 -1.44 5.71 -9.53
C GLU A 14 -0.92 4.26 -9.52
N LEU A 15 0.29 4.03 -9.00
CA LEU A 15 0.92 2.72 -8.97
C LEU A 15 0.26 1.75 -7.98
N SER A 16 -0.14 2.24 -6.81
CA SER A 16 -0.74 1.42 -5.76
C SER A 16 -2.26 1.35 -5.82
N GLY A 17 -2.91 2.13 -6.69
CA GLY A 17 -4.38 2.25 -6.73
C GLY A 17 -4.97 2.94 -5.50
N LEU A 18 -4.17 3.64 -4.70
CA LEU A 18 -4.60 4.26 -3.45
C LEU A 18 -4.82 5.75 -3.63
N SER A 19 -5.73 6.34 -2.85
CA SER A 19 -5.86 7.79 -2.84
C SER A 19 -4.63 8.47 -2.24
N GLN A 20 -4.36 9.68 -2.72
CA GLN A 20 -3.29 10.51 -2.19
C GLN A 20 -3.55 10.84 -0.70
N ALA A 21 -4.81 11.09 -0.32
CA ALA A 21 -5.20 11.35 1.07
C ALA A 21 -4.89 10.15 1.98
N PHE A 22 -5.15 8.93 1.51
CA PHE A 22 -4.82 7.72 2.24
C PHE A 22 -3.30 7.56 2.41
N LEU A 23 -2.53 7.74 1.33
CA LEU A 23 -1.08 7.74 1.40
C LEU A 23 -0.55 8.81 2.37
N SER A 24 -1.20 9.98 2.44
CA SER A 24 -0.84 11.03 3.39
C SER A 24 -1.09 10.62 4.85
N MET A 25 -2.17 9.90 5.13
CA MET A 25 -2.45 9.36 6.46
C MET A 25 -1.44 8.28 6.88
N LEU A 26 -0.99 7.45 5.93
CA LEU A 26 0.07 6.47 6.18
C LEU A 26 1.41 7.17 6.47
N GLU A 27 1.80 8.13 5.63
CA GLU A 27 3.09 8.85 5.76
C GLU A 27 3.17 9.69 7.04
N SER A 28 2.07 10.30 7.46
CA SER A 28 1.99 11.06 8.72
C SER A 28 1.89 10.18 9.97
N GLY A 29 1.67 8.87 9.80
CA GLY A 29 1.43 7.95 10.91
C GLY A 29 0.05 8.12 11.56
N ALA A 30 -0.82 8.99 11.03
CA ALA A 30 -2.20 9.15 11.47
C ALA A 30 -3.02 7.86 11.32
N ARG A 31 -2.61 6.98 10.39
CA ARG A 31 -3.16 5.63 10.22
C ARG A 31 -2.04 4.60 10.11
N ARG A 32 -2.16 3.50 10.85
CA ARG A 32 -1.31 2.32 10.69
C ARG A 32 -2.00 1.32 9.76
N LEU A 33 -1.24 0.78 8.80
CA LEU A 33 -1.67 -0.35 7.99
C LEU A 33 -1.36 -1.63 8.78
N THR A 34 -2.39 -2.24 9.37
CA THR A 34 -2.26 -3.44 10.23
C THR A 34 -2.80 -4.71 9.59
N ASN A 35 -3.55 -4.58 8.50
CA ASN A 35 -4.04 -5.71 7.72
C ASN A 35 -2.93 -6.18 6.77
N ILE A 36 -2.54 -7.45 6.87
CA ILE A 36 -1.43 -8.02 6.12
C ILE A 36 -1.70 -8.06 4.61
N ASP A 37 -2.92 -8.36 4.19
CA ASP A 37 -3.29 -8.46 2.78
C ASP A 37 -3.20 -7.10 2.10
N LYS A 38 -3.63 -6.04 2.81
CA LYS A 38 -3.50 -4.65 2.37
C LYS A 38 -2.04 -4.18 2.30
N ILE A 39 -1.19 -4.66 3.20
CA ILE A 39 0.26 -4.40 3.14
C ILE A 39 0.84 -5.06 1.88
N VAL A 40 0.47 -6.31 1.60
CA VAL A 40 0.93 -7.03 0.41
C VAL A 40 0.44 -6.34 -0.87
N GLU A 41 -0.82 -5.91 -0.92
CA GLU A 41 -1.41 -5.16 -2.04
C GLU A 41 -0.63 -3.86 -2.33
N LEU A 42 -0.37 -3.06 -1.29
CA LEU A 42 0.43 -1.84 -1.40
C LEU A 42 1.85 -2.13 -1.91
N LEU A 43 2.53 -3.11 -1.33
CA LEU A 43 3.90 -3.45 -1.71
C LEU A 43 3.98 -3.97 -3.15
N THR A 44 2.98 -4.73 -3.58
CA THR A 44 2.84 -5.22 -4.95
C THR A 44 2.62 -4.08 -5.93
N GLY A 45 1.71 -3.15 -5.63
CA GLY A 45 1.45 -1.97 -6.48
C GLY A 45 2.66 -1.04 -6.59
N LEU A 46 3.46 -0.92 -5.52
CA LEU A 46 4.72 -0.19 -5.55
C LEU A 46 5.87 -0.97 -6.21
N ASN A 47 5.60 -2.16 -6.77
CA ASN A 47 6.59 -3.07 -7.35
C ASN A 47 7.78 -3.31 -6.42
N THR A 48 7.50 -3.46 -5.11
CA THR A 48 8.53 -3.63 -4.09
C THR A 48 9.15 -5.01 -4.22
N PRO A 49 10.48 -5.12 -4.40
CA PRO A 49 11.12 -6.43 -4.50
C PRO A 49 10.98 -7.26 -3.22
N ALA A 50 10.75 -8.56 -3.36
CA ALA A 50 10.46 -9.47 -2.25
C ALA A 50 11.64 -9.65 -1.28
N GLU A 51 12.86 -9.31 -1.70
CA GLU A 51 14.04 -9.24 -0.84
C GLU A 51 13.92 -8.15 0.23
N PHE A 52 13.10 -7.11 0.00
CA PHE A 52 12.80 -6.08 0.99
C PHE A 52 11.61 -6.42 1.87
N THR A 53 10.95 -7.57 1.64
CA THR A 53 9.80 -8.02 2.41
C THR A 53 10.13 -9.26 3.24
N GLY A 54 9.67 -9.26 4.50
CA GLY A 54 9.78 -10.42 5.38
C GLY A 54 8.95 -11.61 4.86
N PRO A 55 9.24 -12.86 5.27
CA PRO A 55 8.57 -14.05 4.76
C PRO A 55 7.03 -14.01 4.82
N MET A 56 6.48 -13.30 5.82
CA MET A 56 5.04 -13.09 6.03
C MET A 56 4.35 -12.32 4.89
N LEU A 57 5.09 -11.54 4.10
CA LEU A 57 4.54 -10.62 3.09
C LEU A 57 4.79 -11.08 1.65
N ARG A 58 5.30 -12.31 1.44
CA ARG A 58 5.77 -12.80 0.13
C ARG A 58 4.68 -13.41 -0.75
N THR A 59 3.42 -13.43 -0.31
CA THR A 59 2.31 -14.02 -1.08
C THR A 59 1.00 -13.27 -0.80
N PRO A 60 0.27 -12.80 -1.83
CA PRO A 60 -1.11 -12.39 -1.66
C PRO A 60 -1.96 -13.65 -1.55
N ASN A 61 -2.47 -13.95 -0.36
CA ASN A 61 -3.62 -14.84 -0.26
C ASN A 61 -4.84 -13.97 -0.60
N GLY A 62 -5.33 -14.07 -1.83
CA GLY A 62 -6.39 -13.22 -2.38
C GLY A 62 -7.77 -13.43 -1.75
N ALA A 63 -7.90 -13.18 -0.45
CA ALA A 63 -9.14 -13.20 0.29
C ALA A 63 -9.29 -11.88 1.07
N GLY A 64 -9.29 -10.76 0.35
CA GLY A 64 -9.73 -9.48 0.90
C GLY A 64 -11.19 -9.61 1.33
N ASN A 65 -11.43 -9.53 2.64
CA ASN A 65 -12.76 -9.51 3.22
C ASN A 65 -13.45 -8.19 2.82
N GLU A 66 -14.61 -8.23 2.16
CA GLU A 66 -15.37 -7.07 1.63
C GLU A 66 -15.67 -5.99 2.70
N SER A 67 -15.57 -6.34 3.99
CA SER A 67 -15.71 -5.41 5.12
C SER A 67 -14.54 -4.44 5.29
N ASP A 68 -13.46 -4.64 4.54
CA ASP A 68 -12.20 -3.91 4.60
C ASP A 68 -11.95 -3.15 3.28
N GLU A 69 -13.00 -2.68 2.61
CA GLU A 69 -12.86 -1.81 1.45
C GLU A 69 -12.07 -0.56 1.84
N TRP A 70 -11.03 -0.23 1.06
CA TRP A 70 -10.27 0.98 1.33
C TRP A 70 -11.26 2.15 1.17
N PRO A 71 -11.39 3.05 2.16
CA PRO A 71 -12.42 4.10 2.17
C PRO A 71 -12.32 5.10 1.01
N ASP A 72 -11.32 4.91 0.14
CA ASP A 72 -10.88 5.80 -0.89
C ASP A 72 -10.23 5.02 -2.06
N ALA A 73 -10.66 3.76 -2.31
CA ALA A 73 -10.22 2.88 -3.44
C ALA A 73 -10.55 3.43 -4.85
N ARG A 74 -10.91 4.71 -4.91
CA ARG A 74 -11.38 5.55 -6.01
C ARG A 74 -12.76 5.23 -6.58
N ALA A 75 -13.61 6.26 -6.52
CA ALA A 75 -14.53 6.62 -7.60
C ALA A 75 -13.76 7.10 -8.84
#